data_AF-A0A321L5A3-F1
#
_entry.id   AF-A0A321L5A3-F1
#
_cell.length_a   1.000
_cell.length_b   1.000
_cell.length_c   1.000
_cell.angle_alpha   90.00
_cell.angle_beta   90.00
_cell.angle_gamma   90.00
#
_symmetry.space_group_name_H-M   'P 1'
#
loop_
_entity.id
_entity.type
_entity.pdbx_description
1 polymer ?
#
loop_
_entity_poly.entity_id
_entity_poly.type
_entity_poly.pdbx_seq_one_letter_code
_entity_poly.pdbx_strand_id
1 'polypeptide(L)'
;MKQYHEIAKFYCPETCFEEAAEHLPTIAGDEDAGETPVLEMLDRLRDFVESVDESLYSRYEILAQKRISRRDPDDWHVVAAALTFQCPIWTEDRDFFGSGIATWTTDRVELFLSGD
;
A
#
# COMPACT_ATOMS: atom_id res chain seq x y z
N MET A 1 -4.83 7.70 -8.74
CA MET A 1 -4.11 6.57 -9.39
C MET A 1 -4.36 6.50 -10.88
N LYS A 2 -5.57 6.09 -11.35
CA LYS A 2 -5.86 5.89 -12.78
C LYS A 2 -5.50 7.07 -13.69
N GLN A 3 -5.73 8.31 -13.25
CA GLN A 3 -5.37 9.50 -14.01
C GLN A 3 -3.86 9.71 -14.18
N TYR A 4 -3.05 9.14 -13.28
CA TYR A 4 -1.61 9.43 -13.17
C TYR A 4 -0.72 8.26 -13.61
N HIS A 5 -1.30 7.15 -14.09
CA HIS A 5 -0.55 5.94 -14.46
C HIS A 5 0.51 6.17 -15.56
N GLU A 6 0.36 7.23 -16.37
CA GLU A 6 1.36 7.60 -17.39
C GLU A 6 2.57 8.36 -16.81
N ILE A 7 2.43 8.99 -15.64
CA ILE A 7 3.45 9.86 -15.04
C ILE A 7 4.00 9.33 -13.71
N ALA A 8 3.32 8.37 -13.09
CA ALA A 8 3.70 7.76 -11.82
C ALA A 8 3.41 6.26 -11.86
N LYS A 9 4.29 5.49 -11.20
CA LYS A 9 4.07 4.07 -10.92
C LYS A 9 3.67 3.91 -9.46
N PHE A 10 2.70 3.05 -9.22
CA PHE A 10 2.22 2.71 -7.87
C PHE A 10 2.60 1.27 -7.57
N TYR A 11 3.07 1.04 -6.36
CA TYR A 11 3.51 -0.26 -5.87
C TYR A 11 2.77 -0.59 -4.58
N CYS A 12 2.44 -1.86 -4.40
CA CYS A 12 1.85 -2.37 -3.16
C CYS A 12 2.43 -3.77 -2.89
N PRO A 13 2.87 -4.08 -1.65
CA PRO A 13 3.17 -5.45 -1.28
C PRO A 13 1.99 -6.38 -1.56
N GLU A 14 2.25 -7.61 -2.05
CA GLU A 14 1.19 -8.59 -2.28
C GLU A 14 0.44 -8.91 -1.00
N THR A 15 1.15 -8.97 0.14
CA THR A 15 0.54 -9.20 1.47
C THR A 15 -0.54 -8.18 1.81
N CYS A 16 -0.40 -6.92 1.41
CA CYS A 16 -1.44 -5.90 1.61
C CYS A 16 -2.67 -6.14 0.73
N PHE A 17 -2.50 -6.69 -0.48
CA PHE A 17 -3.64 -7.11 -1.30
C PHE A 17 -4.33 -8.34 -0.72
N GLU A 18 -3.57 -9.30 -0.21
CA GLU A 18 -4.10 -10.51 0.45
C GLU A 18 -4.93 -10.14 1.70
N GLU A 19 -4.38 -9.29 2.56
CA GLU A 19 -5.05 -8.77 3.75
C GLU A 19 -6.32 -7.99 3.41
N ALA A 20 -6.25 -7.12 2.38
CA ALA A 20 -7.43 -6.42 1.89
C ALA A 20 -8.49 -7.41 1.39
N ALA A 21 -8.11 -8.44 0.62
CA ALA A 21 -9.05 -9.44 0.13
C ALA A 21 -9.70 -10.25 1.27
N GLU A 22 -8.97 -10.50 2.37
CA GLU A 22 -9.49 -11.17 3.55
C GLU A 22 -10.52 -10.32 4.30
N HIS A 23 -10.25 -9.02 4.49
CA HIS A 23 -11.06 -8.18 5.37
C HIS A 23 -12.15 -7.36 4.66
N LEU A 24 -11.98 -7.04 3.38
CA LEU A 24 -12.93 -6.18 2.64
C LEU A 24 -14.36 -6.73 2.59
N PRO A 25 -14.64 -8.03 2.41
CA PRO A 25 -16.02 -8.54 2.41
C PRO A 25 -16.75 -8.26 3.73
N THR A 26 -16.09 -8.48 4.87
CA THR A 26 -16.63 -8.19 6.20
C THR A 26 -16.85 -6.68 6.39
N ILE A 27 -15.89 -5.85 5.98
CA ILE A 27 -15.99 -4.38 6.10
C ILE A 27 -17.13 -3.83 5.22
N ALA A 28 -17.31 -4.39 4.03
CA ALA A 28 -18.38 -4.00 3.10
C ALA A 28 -19.77 -4.50 3.55
N GLY A 29 -19.84 -5.47 4.47
CA GLY A 29 -21.09 -6.12 4.87
C GLY A 29 -21.63 -7.08 3.81
N ASP A 30 -20.76 -7.60 2.94
CA ASP A 30 -21.13 -8.42 1.78
C ASP A 30 -20.83 -9.93 1.97
N GLU A 31 -20.70 -10.40 3.21
CA GLU A 31 -20.30 -11.79 3.54
C GLU A 31 -21.24 -12.87 2.98
N ASP A 32 -22.51 -12.52 2.71
CA ASP A 32 -23.54 -13.43 2.18
C ASP A 32 -23.67 -13.39 0.63
N ALA A 33 -22.95 -12.50 -0.06
CA ALA A 33 -23.03 -12.35 -1.51
C ALA A 33 -21.96 -13.21 -2.20
N GLY A 34 -22.38 -14.33 -2.82
CA GLY A 34 -21.49 -15.37 -3.37
C GLY A 34 -20.41 -14.92 -4.37
N GLU A 35 -20.52 -13.72 -4.95
CA GLU A 35 -19.43 -13.01 -5.65
C GLU A 35 -19.46 -11.55 -5.16
N THR A 36 -18.46 -11.15 -4.36
CA THR A 36 -18.49 -9.85 -3.70
C THR A 36 -17.99 -8.73 -4.64
N PRO A 37 -18.81 -7.70 -4.95
CA PRO A 37 -18.40 -6.58 -5.79
C PRO A 37 -17.13 -5.85 -5.31
N VAL A 38 -16.83 -5.93 -4.01
CA VAL A 38 -15.61 -5.35 -3.41
C VAL A 38 -14.33 -6.07 -3.87
N LEU A 39 -14.37 -7.39 -4.06
CA LEU A 39 -13.21 -8.16 -4.49
C LEU A 39 -12.94 -7.93 -5.98
N GLU A 40 -13.98 -7.79 -6.80
CA GLU A 40 -13.82 -7.35 -8.20
C GLU A 40 -13.21 -5.95 -8.30
N MET A 41 -13.58 -5.04 -7.39
CA MET A 41 -12.98 -3.71 -7.33
C MET A 41 -11.50 -3.79 -6.93
N LEU A 42 -11.16 -4.63 -5.96
CA LEU A 42 -9.77 -4.85 -5.55
C LEU A 42 -8.94 -5.43 -6.69
N ASP A 43 -9.49 -6.38 -7.45
CA ASP A 43 -8.82 -6.94 -8.63
C ASP A 43 -8.56 -5.88 -9.70
N ARG A 44 -9.54 -5.00 -9.98
CA ARG A 44 -9.37 -3.86 -10.89
C ARG A 44 -8.32 -2.84 -10.42
N LEU A 45 -8.01 -2.77 -9.13
CA LEU A 45 -6.92 -1.90 -8.66
C LEU A 45 -5.55 -2.42 -9.10
N ARG A 46 -5.40 -3.75 -9.27
CA ARG A 46 -4.15 -4.37 -9.74
C ARG A 46 -3.80 -3.96 -11.18
N ASP A 47 -4.75 -3.45 -11.97
CA ASP A 47 -4.49 -2.87 -13.29
C ASP A 47 -3.64 -1.57 -13.23
N PHE A 48 -3.62 -0.89 -12.08
CA PHE A 48 -2.95 0.40 -11.90
C PHE A 48 -1.86 0.39 -10.84
N VAL A 49 -1.84 -0.63 -9.98
CA VAL A 49 -0.89 -0.77 -8.87
C VAL A 49 -0.14 -2.08 -9.05
N GLU A 50 1.17 -1.99 -9.23
CA GLU A 50 2.03 -3.15 -9.40
C GLU A 50 2.18 -3.86 -8.05
N SER A 51 1.74 -5.12 -8.00
CA SER A 51 1.95 -5.94 -6.82
C SER A 51 3.42 -6.38 -6.73
N VAL A 52 3.95 -6.33 -5.51
CA VAL A 52 5.35 -6.62 -5.23
C VAL A 52 5.44 -7.86 -4.34
N ASP A 53 6.12 -8.88 -4.87
CA ASP A 53 6.44 -10.09 -4.13
C ASP A 53 7.48 -9.83 -3.03
N GLU A 54 7.31 -10.50 -1.88
CA GLU A 54 8.16 -10.33 -0.71
C GLU A 54 9.65 -10.58 -1.00
N SER A 55 9.98 -11.50 -1.90
CA SER A 55 11.37 -11.78 -2.28
C SER A 55 12.13 -10.56 -2.79
N LEU A 56 11.43 -9.53 -3.29
CA LEU A 56 12.04 -8.30 -3.80
C LEU A 56 12.48 -7.34 -2.68
N TYR A 57 11.85 -7.41 -1.49
CA TYR A 57 12.11 -6.47 -0.40
C TYR A 57 12.45 -7.12 0.95
N SER A 58 12.36 -8.44 1.09
CA SER A 58 12.68 -9.19 2.33
C SER A 58 14.07 -8.87 2.88
N ARG A 59 15.04 -8.52 2.02
CA ARG A 59 16.38 -8.06 2.46
C ARG A 59 16.36 -6.85 3.42
N TYR A 60 15.27 -6.08 3.43
CA TYR A 60 15.09 -4.92 4.29
C TYR A 60 14.24 -5.18 5.54
N GLU A 61 13.71 -6.39 5.74
CA GLU A 61 12.81 -6.73 6.84
C GLU A 61 13.28 -6.19 8.20
N ILE A 62 14.48 -6.58 8.64
CA ILE A 62 15.05 -6.18 9.92
C ILE A 62 15.20 -4.65 10.05
N LEU A 63 15.50 -3.96 8.95
CA LEU A 63 15.63 -2.50 8.96
C LEU A 63 14.25 -1.83 8.98
N ALA A 64 13.30 -2.35 8.22
CA ALA A 64 11.93 -1.87 8.12
C ALA A 64 11.21 -2.00 9.47
N GLN A 65 11.25 -3.19 10.08
CA GLN A 65 10.71 -3.44 11.42
C GLN A 65 11.29 -2.45 12.44
N LYS A 66 12.61 -2.21 12.43
CA LYS A 66 13.22 -1.21 13.34
C LYS A 66 12.67 0.20 13.11
N ARG A 67 12.44 0.60 11.86
CA ARG A 67 11.94 1.93 11.51
C ARG A 67 10.49 2.15 11.94
N ILE A 68 9.67 1.11 11.96
CA ILE A 68 8.25 1.18 12.36
C ILE A 68 7.96 0.63 13.77
N SER A 69 8.98 0.06 14.45
CA SER A 69 8.89 -0.67 15.73
C SER A 69 8.11 -0.02 16.89
N ARG A 70 7.96 1.31 16.89
CA ARG A 70 7.22 2.03 17.95
C ARG A 70 5.74 2.21 17.65
N ARG A 71 5.30 1.75 16.49
CA ARG A 71 3.96 1.87 15.91
C ARG A 71 3.43 0.44 15.70
N ASP A 72 3.24 0.03 14.45
CA ASP A 72 2.92 -1.36 14.09
C ASP A 72 4.12 -2.05 13.40
N PRO A 73 4.81 -2.98 14.07
CA PRO A 73 5.89 -3.76 13.47
C PRO A 73 5.46 -4.68 12.32
N ASP A 74 4.20 -5.08 12.24
CA ASP A 74 3.72 -6.07 11.25
C ASP A 74 3.56 -5.43 9.86
N ASP A 75 3.40 -4.11 9.81
CA ASP A 75 3.36 -3.27 8.61
C ASP A 75 4.73 -3.03 7.94
N TRP A 76 5.77 -3.76 8.37
CA TRP A 76 7.13 -3.59 7.86
C TRP A 76 7.24 -3.78 6.34
N HIS A 77 6.33 -4.56 5.72
CA HIS A 77 6.31 -4.84 4.28
C HIS A 77 6.27 -3.56 3.43
N VAL A 78 5.42 -2.59 3.82
CA VAL A 78 5.28 -1.31 3.10
C VAL A 78 6.56 -0.48 3.21
N VAL A 79 7.18 -0.45 4.39
CA VAL A 79 8.46 0.26 4.62
C VAL A 79 9.59 -0.41 3.84
N ALA A 80 9.65 -1.74 3.81
CA ALA A 80 10.66 -2.49 3.07
C ALA A 80 10.51 -2.31 1.56
N ALA A 81 9.29 -2.35 1.03
CA ALA A 81 9.02 -2.06 -0.38
C ALA A 81 9.46 -0.63 -0.74
N ALA A 82 9.09 0.37 0.06
CA ALA A 82 9.50 1.75 -0.16
C ALA A 82 11.03 1.94 -0.12
N LEU A 83 11.75 1.18 0.73
CA LEU A 83 13.22 1.16 0.73
C LEU A 83 13.80 0.53 -0.55
N THR A 84 13.21 -0.56 -1.03
CA THR A 84 13.63 -1.24 -2.26
C THR A 84 13.46 -0.37 -3.50
N PHE A 85 12.32 0.30 -3.65
CA PHE A 85 12.02 1.12 -4.82
C PHE A 85 12.41 2.59 -4.66
N GLN A 86 12.89 2.98 -3.47
CA GLN A 86 13.26 4.35 -3.13
C GLN A 86 12.13 5.35 -3.40
N CYS A 87 10.89 4.95 -3.11
CA CYS A 87 9.69 5.75 -3.34
C CYS A 87 9.07 6.21 -2.00
N PRO A 88 8.30 7.31 -2.01
CA PRO A 88 7.52 7.69 -0.85
C PRO A 88 6.36 6.70 -0.62
N ILE A 89 5.80 6.71 0.59
CA ILE A 89 4.61 5.94 0.97
C ILE A 89 3.39 6.84 0.81
N TRP A 90 2.37 6.38 0.09
CA TRP A 90 1.04 6.97 0.16
C TRP A 90 0.20 6.18 1.16
N THR A 91 -0.24 6.84 2.23
CA THR A 91 -1.05 6.23 3.30
C THR A 91 -1.82 7.30 4.08
N GLU A 92 -3.00 6.95 4.58
CA GLU A 92 -3.70 7.73 5.62
C GLU A 92 -3.25 7.34 7.04
N ASP A 93 -2.53 6.23 7.16
CA ASP A 93 -2.09 5.70 8.44
C ASP A 93 -0.87 6.45 8.97
N ARG A 94 -1.02 6.96 10.19
CA ARG A 94 0.01 7.72 10.91
C ARG A 94 1.09 6.83 11.51
N ASP A 95 0.91 5.52 11.50
CA ASP A 95 1.89 4.58 12.01
C ASP A 95 3.14 4.48 11.12
N PHE A 96 3.04 4.90 9.86
CA PHE A 96 4.21 5.08 9.00
C PHE A 96 5.00 6.38 9.28
N PHE A 97 4.47 7.29 10.11
CA PHE A 97 5.10 8.59 10.35
C PHE A 97 6.33 8.41 11.25
N GLY A 98 7.46 8.97 10.79
CA GLY A 98 8.74 8.83 11.49
C GLY A 98 9.53 7.58 11.11
N SER A 99 9.07 6.78 10.14
CA SER A 99 9.81 5.65 9.55
C SER A 99 11.09 6.06 8.78
N GLY A 100 11.31 7.36 8.59
CA GLY A 100 12.40 7.90 7.79
C GLY A 100 12.15 7.79 6.28
N ILE A 101 10.89 7.59 5.88
CA ILE A 101 10.41 7.62 4.49
C ILE A 101 9.35 8.72 4.39
N ALA A 102 9.36 9.48 3.29
CA ALA A 102 8.34 10.50 3.06
C ALA A 102 6.97 9.84 2.94
N THR A 103 5.98 10.38 3.65
CA THR A 103 4.59 9.91 3.66
C THR A 103 3.69 10.98 3.08
N TRP A 104 2.69 10.56 2.30
CA TRP A 104 1.69 11.44 1.72
C TRP A 104 0.31 10.89 2.02
N THR A 105 -0.57 11.74 2.52
CA THR A 105 -2.01 11.47 2.53
C THR A 105 -2.59 11.70 1.14
N THR A 106 -3.78 11.19 0.90
CA THR A 106 -4.48 11.24 -0.38
C THR A 106 -4.64 12.67 -0.89
N ASP A 107 -5.02 13.61 -0.01
CA ASP A 107 -5.14 15.03 -0.37
C ASP A 107 -3.82 15.66 -0.81
N ARG A 108 -2.68 15.19 -0.27
CA ARG A 108 -1.35 15.75 -0.57
C ARG A 108 -0.70 15.13 -1.79
N VAL A 109 -0.81 13.81 -1.95
CA VAL A 109 -0.29 13.14 -3.15
C VAL A 109 -1.06 13.60 -4.39
N GLU A 110 -2.36 13.89 -4.27
CA GLU A 110 -3.16 14.43 -5.36
C GLU A 110 -2.64 15.79 -5.83
N LEU A 111 -2.42 16.74 -4.91
CA LEU A 111 -1.83 18.04 -5.24
C LEU A 111 -0.48 17.88 -5.95
N PHE A 112 0.40 17.04 -5.38
CA PHE A 112 1.71 16.78 -5.97
C PHE A 112 1.64 16.20 -7.39
N LEU A 113 0.75 15.24 -7.64
CA LEU A 113 0.60 14.59 -8.95
C LEU A 113 -0.12 15.46 -9.97
N SER A 114 -1.04 16.32 -9.52
CA SER A 114 -1.74 17.28 -10.38
C SER A 114 -0.86 18.46 -10.84
N GLY A 115 0.22 18.74 -10.10
CA GLY A 115 1.14 19.85 -10.38
C GLY A 115 0.70 21.20 -9.79
N ASP A 116 -0.21 21.19 -8.82
CA ASP A 116 -0.74 22.37 -8.12
C ASP A 116 0.08 22.78 -6.87
#